data_AF-D7CPL4-F1
#
_entry.id   AF-D7CPL4-F1
#
_cell.length_a   1.000
_cell.length_b   1.000
_cell.length_c   1.000
_cell.angle_alpha   90.00
_cell.angle_beta   90.00
_cell.angle_gamma   90.00
#
_symmetry.space_group_name_H-M   'P 1'
#
loop_
_entity.id
_entity.type
_entity.pdbx_description
1 polymer ?
#
loop_
_entity_poly.entity_id
_entity_poly.type
_entity_poly.pdbx_seq_one_letter_code
_entity_poly.pdbx_strand_id
1 'polypeptide(L)'
;MNDTHPEIENLIDTFMKAKSGEQKLLMAASMFDASRMMAMNSILARHPDITPGKLRAELLKRTYSGDIAPFLLAKIASQLEMRDNPGDTRGRFRCAR
;
A
#
# COMPACT_ATOMS: atom_id res chain seq x y z
N MET A 1 -6.67 19.97 -9.30
CA MET A 1 -7.27 19.63 -7.98
C MET A 1 -8.23 20.74 -7.62
N ASN A 2 -9.52 20.46 -7.35
CA ASN A 2 -10.52 21.53 -7.18
C ASN A 2 -10.33 22.35 -5.88
N ASP A 3 -9.55 21.80 -4.96
CA ASP A 3 -9.26 22.29 -3.63
C ASP A 3 -7.87 22.96 -3.54
N THR A 4 -7.16 23.08 -4.67
CA THR A 4 -5.86 23.75 -4.77
C THR A 4 -6.01 25.05 -5.56
N HIS A 5 -5.47 26.16 -5.05
CA HIS A 5 -5.47 27.44 -5.76
C HIS A 5 -4.67 27.33 -7.08
N PRO A 6 -5.12 27.94 -8.20
CA PRO A 6 -4.48 27.77 -9.51
C PRO A 6 -2.98 28.10 -9.55
N GLU A 7 -2.55 29.09 -8.78
CA GLU A 7 -1.12 29.46 -8.67
C GLU A 7 -0.27 28.34 -8.08
N ILE A 8 -0.80 27.60 -7.09
CA ILE A 8 -0.11 26.48 -6.46
C ILE A 8 -0.07 25.29 -7.41
N GLU A 9 -1.15 25.04 -8.16
CA GLU A 9 -1.18 23.99 -9.18
C GLU A 9 -0.11 24.25 -10.26
N ASN A 10 -0.02 25.49 -10.76
CA ASN A 10 1.01 25.89 -11.72
C ASN A 10 2.44 25.72 -11.17
N LEU A 11 2.65 26.04 -9.89
CA LEU A 11 3.95 25.87 -9.23
C LEU A 11 4.33 24.39 -9.13
N ILE A 12 3.40 23.53 -8.70
CA ILE A 12 3.60 22.07 -8.62
C ILE A 12 3.93 21.51 -10.01
N ASP A 13 3.17 21.90 -11.02
CA ASP A 13 3.39 21.49 -12.40
C ASP A 13 4.78 21.87 -12.92
N THR A 14 5.22 23.09 -12.61
CA THR A 14 6.55 23.58 -12.98
C THR A 14 7.64 22.73 -12.31
N PHE A 15 7.52 22.46 -11.01
CA PHE A 15 8.46 21.59 -10.30
C PHE A 15 8.48 20.17 -10.83
N MET A 16 7.32 19.63 -11.20
CA MET A 16 7.22 18.27 -11.75
C MET A 16 7.79 18.16 -13.15
N LYS A 17 7.66 19.19 -14.00
CA LYS A 17 8.27 19.24 -15.34
C LYS A 17 9.80 19.35 -15.27
N ALA A 18 10.34 20.03 -14.27
CA ALA A 18 11.78 20.16 -14.07
C ALA A 18 12.47 18.86 -13.63
N LYS A 19 11.73 17.87 -13.11
CA LYS A 19 12.29 16.58 -12.65
C LYS A 19 12.57 15.62 -13.81
N SER A 20 13.71 14.95 -13.76
CA SER A 20 14.01 13.82 -14.64
C SER A 20 13.08 12.63 -14.39
N GLY A 21 13.05 11.67 -15.32
CA GLY A 21 12.30 10.42 -15.15
C GLY A 21 12.75 9.64 -13.92
N GLU A 22 14.06 9.57 -13.68
CA GLU A 22 14.65 8.91 -12.50
C GLU A 22 14.22 9.60 -11.20
N GLN A 23 14.26 10.94 -11.15
CA GLN A 23 13.82 11.69 -9.97
C GLN A 23 12.32 11.47 -9.69
N LYS A 24 11.49 11.37 -10.72
CA LYS A 24 10.07 11.05 -10.58
C LYS A 24 9.87 9.63 -10.04
N LEU A 25 10.67 8.66 -10.50
CA LEU A 25 10.62 7.30 -10.00
C LEU A 25 11.00 7.22 -8.51
N LEU A 26 12.09 7.87 -8.11
CA LEU A 26 12.51 7.93 -6.70
C LEU A 26 11.45 8.60 -5.81
N MET A 27 10.84 9.68 -6.32
CA MET A 27 9.75 10.35 -5.62
C MET A 27 8.54 9.42 -5.45
N ALA A 28 8.13 8.73 -6.51
CA ALA A 28 7.02 7.79 -6.47
C ALA A 28 7.30 6.61 -5.51
N ALA A 29 8.52 6.08 -5.49
CA ALA A 29 8.92 5.02 -4.56
C ALA A 29 8.85 5.48 -3.09
N SER A 30 9.37 6.68 -2.78
CA SER A 30 9.30 7.25 -1.44
C SER A 30 7.85 7.52 -0.98
N MET A 31 7.02 8.06 -1.87
CA MET A 31 5.59 8.26 -1.59
C MET A 31 4.86 6.93 -1.39
N PHE A 32 5.18 5.90 -2.19
CA PHE A 32 4.63 4.57 -2.03
C PHE A 32 4.97 4.00 -0.64
N ASP A 33 6.23 4.07 -0.20
CA ASP A 33 6.64 3.58 1.11
C ASP A 33 5.91 4.32 2.24
N ALA A 34 5.81 5.65 2.15
CA ALA A 34 5.05 6.44 3.10
C ALA A 34 3.57 6.01 3.14
N SER A 35 2.93 5.88 1.98
CA SER A 35 1.53 5.45 1.86
C SER A 35 1.30 4.05 2.45
N ARG A 36 2.24 3.12 2.22
CA ARG A 36 2.21 1.76 2.73
C ARG A 36 2.29 1.75 4.26
N MET A 37 3.21 2.52 4.84
CA MET A 37 3.35 2.63 6.29
C MET A 37 2.09 3.21 6.93
N MET A 38 1.51 4.27 6.35
CA MET A 38 0.28 4.88 6.85
C MET A 38 -0.90 3.90 6.81
N ALA A 39 -1.06 3.17 5.70
CA ALA A 39 -2.12 2.17 5.56
C ALA A 39 -1.97 1.03 6.58
N MET A 40 -0.75 0.51 6.76
CA MET A 40 -0.45 -0.54 7.74
C MET A 40 -0.73 -0.06 9.17
N ASN A 41 -0.19 1.10 9.56
CA ASN A 41 -0.35 1.63 10.91
C ASN A 41 -1.83 1.95 11.24
N SER A 42 -2.61 2.40 10.26
CA SER A 42 -4.05 2.61 10.41
C SER A 42 -4.82 1.31 10.71
N ILE A 43 -4.35 0.16 10.22
CA ILE A 43 -4.95 -1.15 10.52
C ILE A 43 -4.46 -1.62 11.89
N LEU A 44 -3.15 -1.56 12.15
CA LEU A 44 -2.55 -1.95 13.43
C LEU A 44 -3.12 -1.18 14.63
N ALA A 45 -3.39 0.12 14.46
CA ALA A 45 -4.02 0.93 15.51
C ALA A 45 -5.42 0.44 15.92
N ARG A 46 -6.15 -0.20 15.00
CA ARG A 46 -7.49 -0.77 15.25
C ARG A 46 -7.44 -2.23 15.68
N HIS A 47 -6.40 -2.95 15.26
CA HIS A 47 -6.20 -4.38 15.55
C HIS A 47 -4.73 -4.63 15.93
N PRO A 48 -4.32 -4.34 17.18
CA PRO A 48 -2.92 -4.44 17.60
C PRO A 48 -2.35 -5.85 17.47
N ASP A 49 -3.17 -6.88 17.70
CA ASP A 49 -2.77 -8.30 17.70
C ASP A 49 -3.04 -9.00 16.36
N ILE A 50 -3.26 -8.25 15.28
CA ILE A 50 -3.52 -8.83 13.96
C ILE A 50 -2.34 -9.66 13.47
N THR A 51 -2.61 -10.85 12.95
CA THR A 51 -1.56 -11.69 12.37
C THR A 51 -1.06 -11.08 11.05
N PRO A 52 0.19 -11.34 10.63
CA PRO A 52 0.74 -10.78 9.39
C PRO A 52 -0.10 -11.07 8.13
N GLY A 53 -0.72 -12.24 8.05
CA GLY A 53 -1.58 -12.73 6.99
C GLY A 53 -2.93 -12.04 6.97
N LYS A 54 -3.54 -11.85 8.15
CA LYS A 54 -4.74 -11.01 8.27
C LYS A 54 -4.43 -9.57 7.90
N LEU A 55 -3.27 -9.03 8.28
CA LEU A 55 -2.85 -7.69 7.88
C LEU A 55 -2.70 -7.57 6.35
N ARG A 56 -2.08 -8.55 5.68
CA ARG A 56 -1.98 -8.59 4.21
C ARG A 56 -3.36 -8.69 3.55
N ALA A 57 -4.27 -9.49 4.10
CA ALA A 57 -5.63 -9.61 3.59
C ALA A 57 -6.42 -8.30 3.74
N GLU A 58 -6.29 -7.61 4.87
CA GLU A 58 -6.92 -6.31 5.10
C GLU A 58 -6.36 -5.22 4.16
N LEU A 59 -5.05 -5.20 3.92
CA LEU A 59 -4.44 -4.31 2.93
C LEU A 59 -4.96 -4.58 1.51
N LEU A 60 -5.10 -5.86 1.13
CA LEU A 60 -5.63 -6.27 -0.17
C LEU A 60 -7.06 -5.76 -0.34
N LYS A 61 -7.94 -6.01 0.65
CA LYS A 61 -9.33 -5.57 0.64
C LYS A 61 -9.41 -4.05 0.55
N ARG A 62 -8.66 -3.32 1.38
CA ARG A 62 -8.63 -1.85 1.39
C ARG A 62 -8.24 -1.26 0.04
N THR A 63 -7.26 -1.85 -0.63
CA THR A 63 -6.66 -1.28 -1.83
C THR A 63 -7.42 -1.67 -3.10
N TYR A 64 -7.99 -2.88 -3.15
CA TYR A 64 -8.49 -3.48 -4.40
C TYR A 64 -9.95 -3.94 -4.34
N SER A 65 -10.72 -3.59 -3.31
CA SER A 65 -12.13 -4.01 -3.21
C SER A 65 -13.00 -3.56 -4.39
N GLY A 66 -12.64 -2.46 -5.05
CA GLY A 66 -13.33 -1.97 -6.25
C GLY A 66 -12.81 -2.56 -7.57
N ASP A 67 -11.61 -3.13 -7.56
CA ASP A 67 -10.91 -3.53 -8.79
C ASP A 67 -10.94 -5.05 -9.04
N ILE A 68 -11.16 -5.84 -7.98
CA ILE A 68 -11.14 -7.30 -8.04
C ILE A 68 -12.55 -7.85 -7.78
N ALA A 69 -12.97 -8.81 -8.60
CA ALA A 69 -14.25 -9.49 -8.42
C ALA A 69 -14.37 -10.08 -6.98
N PRO A 70 -15.52 -9.92 -6.30
CA PRO A 70 -15.63 -10.27 -4.88
C PRO A 70 -15.23 -11.70 -4.53
N PHE A 71 -15.55 -12.67 -5.38
CA PHE A 71 -15.19 -14.07 -5.17
C PHE A 71 -13.68 -14.30 -5.22
N LEU A 72 -12.99 -13.60 -6.13
CA LEU A 72 -11.54 -13.72 -6.31
C LEU A 72 -10.81 -13.03 -5.16
N LEU A 73 -11.30 -11.86 -4.74
CA LEU A 73 -10.78 -11.14 -3.59
C LEU A 73 -10.87 -12.00 -2.32
N ALA A 74 -12.03 -12.63 -2.07
CA ALA A 74 -12.24 -13.54 -0.94
C ALA A 74 -11.30 -14.76 -0.99
N LYS A 75 -11.09 -15.33 -2.19
CA LYS A 75 -10.16 -16.44 -2.39
C LYS A 75 -8.72 -16.04 -2.07
N ILE A 76 -8.24 -14.90 -2.56
CA ILE A 76 -6.87 -14.44 -2.31
C ILE A 76 -6.69 -14.06 -0.83
N ALA A 77 -7.67 -13.38 -0.24
CA ALA A 77 -7.63 -13.01 1.18
C ALA A 77 -7.51 -14.24 2.09
N SER A 78 -8.33 -15.27 1.86
CA SER A 78 -8.24 -16.50 2.66
C SER A 78 -6.90 -17.21 2.52
N GLN A 79 -6.30 -17.20 1.32
CA GLN A 79 -4.94 -17.74 1.13
C GLN A 79 -3.88 -16.94 1.90
N LEU A 80 -3.99 -15.60 1.94
CA LEU A 80 -3.05 -14.74 2.67
C LEU A 80 -3.14 -14.93 4.18
N GLU A 81 -4.35 -15.15 4.70
CA GLU A 81 -4.60 -15.45 6.11
C GLU A 81 -4.00 -16.81 6.52
N MET A 82 -4.11 -17.82 5.65
CA MET A 82 -3.56 -19.17 5.90
C MET A 82 -2.03 -19.25 5.79
N ARG A 83 -1.38 -18.29 5.11
CA ARG A 83 0.08 -18.25 4.92
C ARG A 83 0.91 -18.05 6.19
N ASP A 84 0.29 -17.68 7.32
CA ASP A 84 1.00 -17.56 8.60
C ASP A 84 1.16 -18.90 9.33
N ASN A 85 0.72 -20.01 8.73
CA ASN A 85 0.91 -21.34 9.31
C ASN A 85 2.42 -21.65 9.37
N PRO A 86 3.00 -22.05 10.52
CA PRO A 86 4.45 -22.24 10.70
C PRO A 86 5.14 -23.26 9.77
N GLY A 87 4.39 -23.96 8.90
CA GLY A 87 4.90 -24.85 7.86
C GLY A 87 5.09 -24.23 6.46
N ASP A 88 4.68 -22.98 6.20
CA ASP A 88 4.81 -22.38 4.86
C ASP A 88 6.13 -21.61 4.69
N THR A 89 7.10 -22.22 4.00
CA THR A 89 8.43 -21.65 3.75
C THR A 89 8.47 -20.58 2.66
N ARG A 90 7.35 -20.28 1.99
CA ARG A 90 7.30 -19.36 0.83
C ARG A 90 7.12 -17.88 1.19
N GLY A 91 7.11 -17.53 2.47
CA GLY A 91 6.74 -16.18 2.96
C GLY A 91 7.82 -15.38 3.69
N ARG A 92 9.11 -15.76 3.65
CA ARG A 92 10.19 -14.99 4.32
C ARG A 92 10.55 -13.70 3.56
N PHE A 93 9.61 -12.79 3.37
CA PHE A 93 9.98 -11.38 3.21
C PHE A 93 10.35 -10.85 4.58
N ARG A 94 11.65 -10.88 4.88
CA ARG A 94 12.23 -10.16 6.01
C ARG A 94 11.92 -8.68 5.80
N CYS A 95 11.05 -8.10 6.62
CA CYS A 95 11.12 -6.66 6.87
C CYS A 95 12.50 -6.41 7.48
N ALA A 96 13.41 -5.88 6.67
CA ALA A 96 14.67 -5.34 7.15
C ALA A 96 14.32 -4.21 8.15
N ARG A 97 14.96 -4.27 9.33
CA ARG A 97 14.98 -3.16 10.28
C ARG A 97 15.92 -2.08 9.78
#